data_AF-A0A419JA04-F1
#
_entry.id   AF-A0A419JA04-F1
#
_cell.length_a   1.000
_cell.length_b   1.000
_cell.length_c   1.000
_cell.angle_alpha   90.00
_cell.angle_beta   90.00
_cell.angle_gamma   90.00
#
_symmetry.space_group_name_H-M   'P 1'
#
loop_
_entity.id
_entity.type
_entity.pdbx_description
1 polymer ?
#
loop_
_entity_poly.entity_id
_entity_poly.type
_entity_poly.pdbx_seq_one_letter_code
_entity_poly.pdbx_strand_id
1 'polypeptide(L)'
;MPVYTRKQLADRLRTYTRRLGRAPRTTDLIKLGGPGRNTFVRVFGVKSWKDVIKAVGLEEFVAPTKKPWSEFEHRPVTREDVIEAYRHIITTEGLLPTQEENVILYKHRTKLFPSERAVVEAAGFDYDFLRRITDHVIRARMGRKPKIGYYEAVISEYPWLAKYSKEFIESYMGSRPPDEESMIEEEEKMIDKEDNTTEEESMIEEKIIWRLWQNYYKENLYRPPEVGEPHETAIAQAIMISKSPCEALNRIEKLHERFPSSIGANLVEEFKRLWFRTRTDVLKKHQRLEHPGYIQIERPRKSG
;
A
#
# COMPACT_ATOMS: atom_id res chain seq x y z
N MET A 1 34.64 36.36 -3.36
CA MET A 1 34.84 35.08 -4.07
C MET A 1 33.53 34.30 -4.10
N PRO A 2 33.21 33.55 -5.17
CA PRO A 2 32.05 32.66 -5.16
C PRO A 2 32.23 31.60 -4.07
N VAL A 3 31.24 31.46 -3.19
CA VAL A 3 31.24 30.51 -2.06
C VAL A 3 31.37 29.04 -2.52
N TYR A 4 31.03 28.76 -3.79
CA TYR A 4 31.12 27.44 -4.38
C TYR A 4 31.90 27.48 -5.69
N THR A 5 32.76 26.48 -5.89
CA THR A 5 33.45 26.24 -7.17
C THR A 5 32.54 25.51 -8.16
N ARG A 6 32.85 25.63 -9.46
CA ARG A 6 32.13 24.91 -10.52
C ARG A 6 32.15 23.39 -10.31
N LYS A 7 33.28 22.84 -9.85
CA LYS A 7 33.45 21.41 -9.55
C LYS A 7 32.54 20.95 -8.40
N GLN A 8 32.55 21.68 -7.27
CA GLN A 8 31.69 21.35 -6.12
C GLN A 8 30.20 21.34 -6.49
N LEU A 9 29.76 22.30 -7.31
CA LEU A 9 28.38 22.35 -7.77
C LEU A 9 28.04 21.22 -8.75
N ALA A 10 28.94 20.88 -9.67
CA ALA A 10 28.76 19.74 -10.58
C ALA A 10 28.65 18.42 -9.82
N ASP A 11 29.54 18.17 -8.86
CA ASP A 11 29.53 16.96 -8.03
C ASP A 11 28.23 16.88 -7.22
N ARG A 12 27.77 18.00 -6.65
CA ARG A 12 26.52 18.07 -5.90
C ARG A 12 25.30 17.79 -6.78
N LEU A 13 25.27 18.32 -8.01
CA LEU A 13 24.22 18.00 -8.98
C LEU A 13 24.19 16.52 -9.36
N ARG A 14 25.35 15.89 -9.53
CA ARG A 14 25.45 14.45 -9.80
C ARG A 14 24.97 13.62 -8.61
N THR A 15 25.27 14.04 -7.38
CA THR A 15 24.75 13.40 -6.16
C THR A 15 23.23 13.53 -6.07
N TYR A 16 22.69 14.73 -6.32
CA TYR A 16 21.24 14.94 -6.36
C TYR A 16 20.57 14.10 -7.44
N THR A 17 21.17 14.02 -8.63
CA THR A 17 20.63 13.22 -9.73
C THR A 17 20.61 11.74 -9.39
N ARG A 18 21.70 11.21 -8.80
CA ARG A 18 21.76 9.83 -8.30
C ARG A 18 20.69 9.55 -7.24
N ARG A 19 20.47 10.48 -6.32
CA ARG A 19 19.46 10.34 -5.25
C ARG A 19 18.02 10.42 -5.77
N LEU A 20 17.77 11.26 -6.77
CA LEU A 20 16.43 11.47 -7.33
C LEU A 20 16.07 10.49 -8.46
N GLY A 21 17.06 9.81 -9.05
CA GLY A 21 16.87 9.03 -10.28
C GLY A 21 16.54 9.86 -11.51
N ARG A 22 16.57 11.20 -11.40
CA ARG A 22 16.28 12.18 -12.46
C ARG A 22 17.03 13.48 -12.18
N ALA A 23 17.16 14.35 -13.19
CA ALA A 23 17.77 15.65 -13.01
C ALA A 23 16.97 16.48 -11.98
N PRO A 24 17.64 17.16 -11.03
CA PRO A 24 16.97 17.96 -10.02
C PRO A 24 16.24 19.15 -10.66
N ARG A 25 15.01 19.37 -10.22
CA ARG A 25 14.20 20.57 -10.49
C ARG A 25 14.56 21.64 -9.46
N THR A 26 14.21 22.88 -9.77
CA THR A 26 14.40 24.02 -8.85
C THR A 26 13.81 23.77 -7.46
N THR A 27 12.63 23.13 -7.41
CA THR A 27 11.96 22.75 -6.15
C THR A 27 12.71 21.69 -5.37
N ASP A 28 13.40 20.77 -6.03
CA ASP A 28 14.19 19.73 -5.37
C ASP A 28 15.40 20.35 -4.67
N LEU A 29 16.03 21.37 -5.29
CA LEU A 29 17.15 22.11 -4.66
C LEU A 29 16.74 22.77 -3.35
N ILE A 30 15.51 23.28 -3.26
CA ILE A 30 14.96 23.89 -2.05
C ILE A 30 14.77 22.81 -0.97
N LYS A 31 14.17 21.68 -1.34
CA LYS A 31 13.92 20.56 -0.41
C LYS A 31 15.19 19.89 0.09
N LEU A 32 16.17 19.70 -0.78
CA LEU A 32 17.41 18.98 -0.47
C LEU A 32 18.39 19.80 0.38
N GLY A 33 18.15 21.11 0.54
CA GLY A 33 19.05 22.00 1.25
C GLY A 33 20.36 22.23 0.48
N GLY A 34 20.65 23.49 0.16
CA GLY A 34 21.92 23.83 -0.50
C GLY A 34 21.83 25.08 -1.39
N PRO A 35 22.76 25.19 -2.36
CA PRO A 35 22.78 26.30 -3.29
C PRO A 35 21.47 26.37 -4.09
N GLY A 36 20.82 27.53 -4.11
CA GLY A 36 19.67 27.75 -4.96
C GLY A 36 20.05 27.77 -6.45
N ARG A 37 19.05 27.64 -7.34
CA ARG A 37 19.20 27.68 -8.81
C ARG A 37 20.12 28.81 -9.29
N ASN A 38 19.95 30.02 -8.75
CA ASN A 38 20.72 31.19 -9.18
C ASN A 38 22.23 31.06 -8.92
N THR A 39 22.63 30.33 -7.86
CA THR A 39 24.04 30.10 -7.57
C THR A 39 24.68 29.24 -8.66
N PHE A 40 24.01 28.19 -9.13
CA PHE A 40 24.49 27.38 -10.24
C PHE A 40 24.57 28.18 -11.54
N VAL A 41 23.49 28.87 -11.92
CA VAL A 41 23.43 29.68 -13.15
C VAL A 41 24.59 30.68 -13.19
N ARG A 42 24.86 31.36 -12.06
CA ARG A 42 25.97 32.31 -11.91
C ARG A 42 27.34 31.66 -12.00
N VAL A 43 27.60 30.57 -11.28
CA VAL A 43 28.92 29.92 -11.23
C VAL A 43 29.26 29.22 -12.56
N PHE A 44 28.27 28.68 -13.25
CA PHE A 44 28.45 28.08 -14.57
C PHE A 44 28.47 29.11 -15.71
N GLY A 45 28.10 30.37 -15.45
CA GLY A 45 28.11 31.44 -16.44
C GLY A 45 27.08 31.25 -17.56
N VAL A 46 25.94 30.62 -17.26
CA VAL A 46 24.87 30.32 -18.22
C VAL A 46 23.62 31.15 -17.93
N LYS A 47 22.64 31.16 -18.84
CA LYS A 47 21.40 31.95 -18.70
C LYS A 47 20.23 31.15 -18.14
N SER A 48 20.24 29.83 -18.28
CA SER A 48 19.12 28.98 -17.89
C SER A 48 19.54 27.77 -17.06
N TRP A 49 18.59 27.19 -16.32
CA TRP A 49 18.82 25.94 -15.58
C TRP A 49 19.10 24.77 -16.53
N LYS A 50 18.43 24.75 -17.69
CA LYS A 50 18.64 23.73 -18.72
C LYS A 50 20.10 23.73 -19.19
N ASP A 51 20.69 24.91 -19.35
CA ASP A 51 22.10 25.04 -19.73
C ASP A 51 23.05 24.58 -18.62
N VAL A 52 22.66 24.72 -17.34
CA VAL A 52 23.43 24.15 -16.21
C VAL A 52 23.45 22.63 -16.30
N ILE A 53 22.29 22.00 -16.45
CA ILE A 53 22.16 20.54 -16.56
C ILE A 53 22.96 20.04 -17.78
N LYS A 54 22.89 20.77 -18.90
CA LYS A 54 23.70 20.53 -20.09
C LYS A 54 25.20 20.61 -19.81
N ALA A 55 25.63 21.67 -19.12
CA ALA A 55 27.02 21.89 -18.78
C ALA A 55 27.62 20.84 -17.81
N VAL A 56 26.77 20.06 -17.14
CA VAL A 56 27.18 18.97 -16.23
C VAL A 56 27.09 17.58 -16.89
N GLY A 57 26.51 17.49 -18.10
CA GLY A 57 26.33 16.24 -18.82
C GLY A 57 25.19 15.39 -18.26
N LEU A 58 24.07 16.01 -17.86
CA LEU A 58 22.94 15.37 -17.21
C LEU A 58 21.64 15.46 -18.04
N GLU A 59 21.76 15.71 -19.34
CA GLU A 59 20.63 15.90 -20.26
C GLU A 59 19.75 14.66 -20.39
N GLU A 60 20.33 13.47 -20.32
CA GLU A 60 19.61 12.19 -20.36
C GLU A 60 18.69 11.98 -19.15
N PHE A 61 18.97 12.67 -18.04
CA PHE A 61 18.15 12.63 -16.82
C PHE A 61 17.08 13.73 -16.80
N VAL A 62 17.01 14.58 -17.83
CA VAL A 62 15.97 15.60 -17.94
C VAL A 62 14.69 14.91 -18.39
N ALA A 63 13.71 14.83 -17.48
CA ALA A 63 12.36 14.42 -17.86
C ALA A 63 11.88 15.28 -19.05
N PRO A 64 11.33 14.67 -20.11
CA PRO A 64 10.89 15.42 -21.28
C PRO A 64 9.92 16.54 -20.86
N THR A 65 10.19 17.75 -21.35
CA THR A 65 9.42 18.95 -20.97
C THR A 65 7.96 18.88 -21.41
N LYS A 66 7.66 18.08 -22.43
CA LYS A 66 6.30 17.73 -22.81
C LYS A 66 6.04 16.31 -22.34
N LYS A 67 5.05 16.16 -21.47
CA LYS A 67 4.49 14.85 -21.13
C LYS A 67 4.05 14.19 -22.46
N PRO A 68 4.45 12.94 -22.76
CA PRO A 68 4.07 12.27 -24.02
C PRO A 68 2.57 12.34 -24.33
N TRP A 69 1.74 12.33 -23.28
CA TRP A 69 0.28 12.40 -23.39
C TRP A 69 -0.30 13.81 -23.51
N SER A 70 0.52 14.88 -23.53
CA SER A 70 0.01 16.25 -23.78
C SER A 70 -0.55 16.41 -25.20
N GLU A 71 -0.15 15.55 -26.13
CA GLU A 71 -0.62 15.59 -27.51
C GLU A 71 -1.91 14.78 -27.73
N PHE A 72 -2.39 14.05 -26.71
CA PHE A 72 -3.57 13.20 -26.80
C PHE A 72 -4.85 13.98 -27.16
N GLU A 73 -4.90 15.27 -26.86
CA GLU A 73 -6.04 16.13 -27.23
C GLU A 73 -6.09 16.48 -28.72
N HIS A 74 -4.96 16.37 -29.43
CA HIS A 74 -4.83 16.86 -30.80
C HIS A 74 -4.77 15.74 -31.85
N ARG A 75 -4.77 14.48 -31.42
CA ARG A 75 -4.74 13.33 -32.33
C ARG A 75 -5.51 12.14 -31.79
N PRO A 76 -5.90 11.18 -32.65
CA PRO A 76 -6.37 9.89 -32.21
C PRO A 76 -5.32 9.20 -31.31
N VAL A 77 -5.78 8.69 -30.17
CA VAL A 77 -4.97 8.00 -29.17
C VAL A 77 -5.22 6.50 -29.27
N THR A 78 -4.15 5.73 -29.38
CA THR A 78 -4.17 4.26 -29.48
C THR A 78 -3.91 3.61 -28.11
N ARG A 79 -4.09 2.29 -28.02
CA ARG A 79 -3.73 1.53 -26.81
C ARG A 79 -2.24 1.64 -26.49
N GLU A 80 -1.39 1.58 -27.52
CA GLU A 80 0.06 1.64 -27.38
C GLU A 80 0.52 3.01 -26.84
N ASP A 81 -0.11 4.09 -27.28
CA ASP A 81 0.17 5.43 -26.76
C ASP A 81 -0.03 5.50 -25.23
N VAL A 82 -1.12 4.90 -24.73
CA VAL A 82 -1.41 4.88 -23.29
C VAL A 82 -0.43 3.98 -22.55
N ILE A 83 -0.06 2.83 -23.13
CA ILE A 83 0.94 1.92 -22.55
C ILE A 83 2.29 2.64 -22.40
N GLU A 84 2.75 3.31 -23.45
CA GLU A 84 4.02 4.03 -23.44
C GLU A 84 3.99 5.22 -22.48
N ALA A 85 2.86 5.91 -22.37
CA ALA A 85 2.66 6.95 -21.37
C ALA A 85 2.78 6.40 -19.93
N TYR A 86 2.15 5.27 -19.62
CA TYR A 86 2.25 4.61 -18.32
C TYR A 86 3.69 4.16 -18.05
N ARG A 87 4.33 3.51 -19.02
CA ARG A 87 5.73 3.09 -18.94
C ARG A 87 6.63 4.29 -18.60
N HIS A 88 6.48 5.38 -19.34
CA HIS A 88 7.26 6.60 -19.12
C HIS A 88 7.08 7.18 -17.70
N ILE A 89 5.85 7.27 -17.20
CA ILE A 89 5.57 7.78 -15.85
C ILE A 89 6.20 6.87 -14.81
N ILE A 90 5.95 5.57 -14.89
CA ILE A 90 6.43 4.60 -13.92
C ILE A 90 7.96 4.59 -13.90
N THR A 91 8.63 4.64 -15.06
CA THR A 91 10.10 4.69 -15.10
C THR A 91 10.68 5.99 -14.56
N THR A 92 9.99 7.11 -14.77
CA THR A 92 10.50 8.45 -14.41
C THR A 92 10.20 8.82 -12.96
N GLU A 93 9.00 8.48 -12.49
CA GLU A 93 8.50 8.86 -11.18
C GLU A 93 8.55 7.71 -10.16
N GLY A 94 8.67 6.46 -10.63
CA GLY A 94 8.66 5.27 -9.78
C GLY A 94 7.28 4.94 -9.19
N LEU A 95 6.21 5.61 -9.65
CA LEU A 95 4.87 5.54 -9.09
C LEU A 95 3.82 5.39 -10.19
N LEU A 96 2.62 4.96 -9.81
CA LEU A 96 1.47 4.98 -10.71
C LEU A 96 1.06 6.43 -11.00
N PRO A 97 0.62 6.72 -12.24
CA PRO A 97 0.03 8.01 -12.54
C PRO A 97 -1.18 8.28 -11.65
N THR A 98 -1.19 9.43 -10.98
CA THR A 98 -2.39 9.89 -10.25
C THR A 98 -3.38 10.54 -11.21
N GLN A 99 -4.68 10.46 -10.89
CA GLN A 99 -5.74 11.06 -11.71
C GLN A 99 -5.63 12.59 -11.76
N GLU A 100 -5.28 13.21 -10.65
CA GLU A 100 -5.14 14.67 -10.53
C GLU A 100 -4.04 15.22 -11.44
N GLU A 101 -2.89 14.55 -11.49
CA GLU A 101 -1.73 15.01 -12.26
C GLU A 101 -1.81 14.63 -13.74
N ASN A 102 -2.70 13.70 -14.11
CA ASN A 102 -2.75 13.06 -15.44
C ASN A 102 -4.18 12.86 -15.97
N VAL A 103 -5.05 13.86 -15.81
CA VAL A 103 -6.48 13.83 -16.21
C VAL A 103 -6.70 13.33 -17.65
N ILE A 104 -5.95 13.88 -18.62
CA ILE A 104 -6.07 13.51 -20.04
C ILE A 104 -5.72 12.03 -20.24
N LEU A 105 -4.60 11.58 -19.65
CA LEU A 105 -4.18 10.18 -19.73
C LEU A 105 -5.25 9.24 -19.15
N TYR A 106 -5.85 9.61 -18.01
CA TYR A 106 -6.92 8.83 -17.38
C TYR A 106 -8.16 8.70 -18.27
N LYS A 107 -8.58 9.80 -18.91
CA LYS A 107 -9.71 9.81 -19.86
C LYS A 107 -9.49 8.81 -21.00
N HIS A 108 -8.28 8.75 -21.55
CA HIS A 108 -7.96 7.79 -22.62
C HIS A 108 -7.76 6.37 -22.08
N ARG A 109 -7.18 6.21 -20.89
CA ARG A 109 -7.01 4.91 -20.24
C ARG A 109 -8.34 4.21 -20.00
N THR A 110 -9.34 4.90 -19.46
CA THR A 110 -10.66 4.32 -19.18
C THR A 110 -11.42 3.94 -20.45
N LYS A 111 -11.18 4.64 -21.56
CA LYS A 111 -11.77 4.31 -22.86
C LYS A 111 -11.14 3.07 -23.51
N LEU A 112 -9.85 2.87 -23.30
CA LEU A 112 -9.05 1.89 -24.06
C LEU A 112 -8.69 0.62 -23.28
N PHE A 113 -8.79 0.66 -21.95
CA PHE A 113 -8.44 -0.45 -21.07
C PHE A 113 -9.55 -0.70 -20.04
N PRO A 114 -9.81 -1.96 -19.68
CA PRO A 114 -10.86 -2.31 -18.71
C PRO A 114 -10.50 -1.90 -17.27
N SER A 115 -9.20 -1.77 -16.95
CA SER A 115 -8.73 -1.43 -15.61
C SER A 115 -7.35 -0.77 -15.64
N GLU A 116 -6.94 -0.15 -14.53
CA GLU A 116 -5.56 0.35 -14.35
C GLU A 116 -4.54 -0.79 -14.34
N ARG A 117 -4.88 -1.90 -13.69
CA ARG A 117 -4.07 -3.13 -13.69
C ARG A 117 -3.73 -3.56 -15.12
N ALA A 118 -4.73 -3.62 -16.00
CA ALA A 118 -4.54 -4.08 -17.37
C ALA A 118 -3.54 -3.23 -18.18
N VAL A 119 -3.51 -1.90 -17.98
CA VAL A 119 -2.55 -1.04 -18.69
C VAL A 119 -1.15 -1.11 -18.06
N VAL A 120 -1.06 -1.25 -16.74
CA VAL A 120 0.21 -1.36 -16.03
C VAL A 120 0.92 -2.67 -16.35
N GLU A 121 0.18 -3.77 -16.39
CA GLU A 121 0.70 -5.08 -16.81
C GLU A 121 1.09 -5.07 -18.30
N ALA A 122 0.29 -4.44 -19.17
CA ALA A 122 0.65 -4.26 -20.57
C ALA A 122 1.91 -3.38 -20.76
N ALA A 123 2.17 -2.45 -19.83
CA ALA A 123 3.40 -1.66 -19.80
C ALA A 123 4.63 -2.46 -19.30
N GLY A 124 4.42 -3.67 -18.78
CA GLY A 124 5.48 -4.58 -18.33
C GLY A 124 5.79 -4.47 -16.83
N PHE A 125 4.85 -3.97 -16.02
CA PHE A 125 5.05 -3.79 -14.58
C PHE A 125 4.05 -4.60 -13.74
N ASP A 126 4.47 -4.96 -12.53
CA ASP A 126 3.59 -5.53 -11.51
C ASP A 126 2.71 -4.42 -10.90
N TYR A 127 1.41 -4.50 -11.18
CA TYR A 127 0.43 -3.53 -10.69
C TYR A 127 0.29 -3.53 -9.17
N ASP A 128 0.24 -4.69 -8.53
CA ASP A 128 -0.01 -4.78 -7.09
C ASP A 128 1.16 -4.20 -6.32
N PHE A 129 2.37 -4.46 -6.81
CA PHE A 129 3.57 -3.84 -6.30
C PHE A 129 3.54 -2.31 -6.41
N LEU A 130 3.35 -1.77 -7.60
CA LEU A 130 3.34 -0.32 -7.83
C LEU A 130 2.20 0.37 -7.07
N ARG A 131 1.04 -0.29 -6.95
CA ARG A 131 -0.09 0.21 -6.18
C ARG A 131 0.27 0.38 -4.71
N ARG A 132 0.89 -0.63 -4.09
CA ARG A 132 1.30 -0.57 -2.68
C ARG A 132 2.31 0.54 -2.41
N ILE A 133 3.29 0.73 -3.29
CA ILE A 133 4.27 1.82 -3.18
C ILE A 133 3.59 3.17 -3.35
N THR A 134 2.75 3.31 -4.37
CA THR A 134 2.04 4.57 -4.65
C THR A 134 1.14 4.97 -3.50
N ASP A 135 0.36 4.03 -2.95
CA ASP A 135 -0.49 4.28 -1.78
C ASP A 135 0.34 4.71 -0.55
N HIS A 136 1.52 4.13 -0.35
CA HIS A 136 2.45 4.55 0.70
C HIS A 136 2.91 6.00 0.51
N VAL A 137 3.35 6.37 -0.69
CA VAL A 137 3.79 7.73 -0.99
C VAL A 137 2.64 8.73 -0.86
N ILE A 138 1.42 8.37 -1.28
CA ILE A 138 0.24 9.23 -1.12
C ILE A 138 -0.07 9.43 0.36
N ARG A 139 -0.06 8.37 1.19
CA ARG A 139 -0.27 8.48 2.64
C ARG A 139 0.77 9.39 3.30
N ALA A 140 2.03 9.22 2.93
CA ALA A 140 3.13 10.05 3.38
C ALA A 140 2.93 11.53 3.01
N ARG A 141 2.50 11.82 1.77
CA ARG A 141 2.13 13.19 1.33
C ARG A 141 0.99 13.80 2.14
N MET A 142 0.07 12.96 2.63
CA MET A 142 -1.04 13.38 3.50
C MET A 142 -0.64 13.52 4.98
N GLY A 143 0.66 13.44 5.31
CA GLY A 143 1.15 13.54 6.69
C GLY A 143 0.88 12.31 7.56
N ARG A 144 0.49 11.18 6.95
CA ARG A 144 0.32 9.91 7.67
C ARG A 144 1.67 9.19 7.72
N LYS A 145 2.10 8.78 8.92
CA LYS A 145 3.32 7.97 9.08
C LYS A 145 3.17 6.66 8.29
N PRO A 146 4.10 6.30 7.39
CA PRO A 146 4.12 4.98 6.79
C PRO A 146 4.34 3.92 7.87
N LYS A 147 3.78 2.71 7.73
CA LYS A 147 4.00 1.63 8.72
C LYS A 147 5.51 1.29 8.71
N ILE A 148 6.19 1.51 9.83
CA ILE A 148 7.62 1.23 10.01
C ILE A 148 7.86 -0.26 9.71
N GLY A 149 8.89 -0.59 8.92
CA GLY A 149 9.18 -1.96 8.46
C GLY A 149 8.72 -2.29 7.04
N TYR A 150 7.76 -1.56 6.49
CA TYR A 150 7.28 -1.82 5.13
C TYR A 150 8.30 -1.41 4.06
N TYR A 151 9.05 -0.34 4.30
CA TYR A 151 10.07 0.13 3.36
C TYR A 151 11.29 -0.80 3.33
N GLU A 152 11.74 -1.27 4.50
CA GLU A 152 12.78 -2.29 4.58
C GLU A 152 12.35 -3.58 3.87
N ALA A 153 11.08 -3.99 4.00
CA ALA A 153 10.54 -5.14 3.28
C ALA A 153 10.49 -4.93 1.76
N VAL A 154 10.04 -3.76 1.29
CA VAL A 154 9.98 -3.42 -0.14
C VAL A 154 11.37 -3.35 -0.77
N ILE A 155 12.37 -2.78 -0.08
CA ILE A 155 13.76 -2.79 -0.54
C ILE A 155 14.33 -4.21 -0.54
N SER A 156 14.03 -5.01 0.48
CA SER A 156 14.49 -6.41 0.56
C SER A 156 13.94 -7.26 -0.58
N GLU A 157 12.68 -7.07 -0.93
CA GLU A 157 12.02 -7.81 -2.01
C GLU A 157 12.41 -7.29 -3.40
N TYR A 158 12.74 -6.00 -3.51
CA TYR A 158 13.10 -5.35 -4.78
C TYR A 158 14.35 -4.48 -4.63
N PRO A 159 15.56 -5.07 -4.62
CA PRO A 159 16.81 -4.36 -4.34
C PRO A 159 17.13 -3.23 -5.33
N TRP A 160 16.60 -3.29 -6.55
CA TRP A 160 16.75 -2.20 -7.53
C TRP A 160 16.03 -0.91 -7.11
N LEU A 161 15.07 -0.98 -6.19
CA LEU A 161 14.45 0.18 -5.57
C LEU A 161 15.32 0.83 -4.50
N ALA A 162 16.36 0.16 -3.99
CA ALA A 162 17.32 0.78 -3.08
C ALA A 162 18.02 2.00 -3.70
N LYS A 163 18.00 2.13 -5.04
CA LYS A 163 18.46 3.31 -5.76
C LYS A 163 17.61 4.57 -5.50
N TYR A 164 16.34 4.39 -5.16
CA TYR A 164 15.47 5.45 -4.67
C TYR A 164 15.65 5.48 -3.15
N SER A 165 16.62 6.27 -2.67
CA SER A 165 17.14 6.14 -1.31
C SER A 165 16.06 6.32 -0.23
N LYS A 166 16.29 5.77 0.97
CA LYS A 166 15.51 6.06 2.18
C LYS A 166 15.29 7.57 2.34
N GLU A 167 16.35 8.32 2.01
CA GLU A 167 16.41 9.77 2.03
C GLU A 167 15.58 10.44 0.90
N PHE A 168 15.29 9.78 -0.23
CA PHE A 168 14.37 10.26 -1.27
C PHE A 168 12.93 10.29 -0.76
N ILE A 169 12.53 9.26 0.00
CA ILE A 169 11.20 9.19 0.63
C ILE A 169 11.13 10.13 1.84
N GLU A 170 12.13 10.12 2.72
CA GLU A 170 12.20 11.05 3.87
C GLU A 170 12.25 12.52 3.43
N SER A 171 12.96 12.83 2.33
CA SER A 171 12.96 14.17 1.70
C SER A 171 11.59 14.59 1.15
N TYR A 172 10.73 13.63 0.80
CA TYR A 172 9.38 13.90 0.32
C TYR A 172 8.38 14.11 1.48
N MET A 173 8.73 13.62 2.68
CA MET A 173 7.90 13.68 3.90
C MET A 173 8.07 14.95 4.74
N GLY A 174 8.92 15.89 4.30
CA GLY A 174 8.99 17.24 4.87
C GLY A 174 9.85 17.34 6.14
N SER A 175 10.92 18.12 6.06
CA SER A 175 11.76 18.48 7.19
C SER A 175 11.03 19.45 8.13
N ARG A 176 10.65 18.96 9.31
CA ARG A 176 10.70 19.75 10.55
C ARG A 176 11.12 18.80 11.67
N PRO A 177 12.37 18.86 12.18
CA PRO A 177 12.69 18.14 13.40
C PRO A 177 11.88 18.82 14.52
N PRO A 178 11.05 18.10 15.29
CA PRO A 178 10.52 18.63 16.52
C PRO A 178 11.66 18.77 17.51
N ASP A 179 11.62 19.84 18.29
CA ASP A 179 12.52 20.12 19.40
C ASP A 179 12.53 18.88 20.33
N GLU A 180 13.70 18.39 20.76
CA GLU A 180 13.86 17.10 21.48
C GLU A 180 12.97 16.96 22.73
N GLU A 181 12.52 18.07 23.34
CA GLU A 181 11.57 18.06 24.46
C GLU A 181 10.12 17.77 24.03
N SER A 182 9.72 18.14 22.81
CA SER A 182 8.39 17.83 22.25
C SER A 182 8.27 16.37 21.77
N MET A 183 9.39 15.73 21.47
CA MET A 183 9.47 14.32 21.10
C MET A 183 9.06 13.41 22.27
N ILE A 184 9.50 13.70 23.50
CA ILE A 184 9.23 12.83 24.65
C ILE A 184 7.76 12.88 25.06
N GLU A 185 7.14 14.07 25.08
CA GLU A 185 5.70 14.21 25.37
C GLU A 185 4.79 13.69 24.24
N GLU A 186 5.21 13.79 22.98
CA GLU A 186 4.46 13.19 21.86
C GLU A 186 4.68 11.68 21.75
N GLU A 187 5.84 11.14 22.15
CA GLU A 187 6.14 9.71 22.15
C GLU A 187 5.35 8.98 23.25
N GLU A 188 5.23 9.55 24.46
CA GLU A 188 4.32 9.04 25.49
C GLU A 188 2.84 9.09 25.06
N LYS A 189 2.39 10.18 24.42
CA LYS A 189 1.03 10.27 23.85
C LYS A 189 0.82 9.38 22.62
N MET A 190 1.89 8.99 21.92
CA MET A 190 1.84 8.10 20.78
C MET A 190 1.77 6.64 21.22
N ILE A 191 2.46 6.24 22.30
CA ILE A 191 2.36 4.89 22.86
C ILE A 191 0.91 4.59 23.28
N ASP A 192 0.25 5.52 23.98
CA ASP A 192 -1.17 5.39 24.37
C ASP A 192 -2.14 5.39 23.16
N LYS A 193 -1.76 6.00 22.04
CA LYS A 193 -2.56 5.99 20.79
C LYS A 193 -2.29 4.77 19.92
N GLU A 194 -1.08 4.24 19.93
CA GLU A 194 -0.65 3.09 19.14
C GLU A 194 -1.27 1.80 19.72
N ASP A 195 -1.38 1.70 21.04
CA ASP A 195 -2.13 0.63 21.72
C ASP A 195 -3.63 0.68 21.38
N ASN A 196 -4.27 1.87 21.43
CA ASN A 196 -5.67 2.03 21.05
C ASN A 196 -5.93 1.75 19.55
N THR A 197 -5.01 2.14 18.66
CA THR A 197 -5.17 1.91 17.21
C THR A 197 -4.99 0.43 16.85
N THR A 198 -4.09 -0.26 17.55
CA THR A 198 -3.88 -1.70 17.39
C THR A 198 -5.09 -2.49 17.86
N GLU A 199 -5.75 -2.06 18.94
CA GLU A 199 -7.00 -2.65 19.40
C GLU A 199 -8.15 -2.41 18.41
N GLU A 200 -8.29 -1.21 17.84
CA GLU A 200 -9.32 -0.93 16.83
C GLU A 200 -9.13 -1.73 15.53
N GLU A 201 -7.88 -1.84 15.03
CA GLU A 201 -7.57 -2.66 13.83
C GLU A 201 -7.85 -4.14 14.11
N SER A 202 -7.44 -4.66 15.27
CA SER A 202 -7.73 -6.03 15.73
C SER A 202 -9.23 -6.31 15.82
N MET A 203 -10.01 -5.36 16.35
CA MET A 203 -11.47 -5.45 16.40
C MET A 203 -12.13 -5.46 15.02
N ILE A 204 -11.60 -4.69 14.05
CA ILE A 204 -12.10 -4.67 12.68
C ILE A 204 -11.82 -6.01 11.99
N GLU A 205 -10.59 -6.54 12.13
CA GLU A 205 -10.20 -7.83 11.57
C GLU A 205 -11.05 -8.96 12.15
N GLU A 206 -11.26 -8.99 13.46
CA GLU A 206 -12.10 -10.00 14.12
C GLU A 206 -13.55 -9.96 13.62
N LYS A 207 -14.12 -8.76 13.39
CA LYS A 207 -15.46 -8.62 12.81
C LYS A 207 -15.55 -9.18 11.40
N ILE A 208 -14.54 -8.95 10.56
CA ILE A 208 -14.50 -9.49 9.20
C ILE A 208 -14.42 -11.01 9.23
N ILE A 209 -13.50 -11.57 10.03
CA ILE A 209 -13.34 -13.02 10.18
C ILE A 209 -14.63 -13.65 10.70
N TRP A 210 -15.29 -13.03 11.68
CA TRP A 210 -16.57 -13.50 12.20
C TRP A 210 -17.65 -13.55 11.12
N ARG A 211 -17.78 -12.51 10.28
CA ARG A 211 -18.74 -12.50 9.16
C ARG A 211 -18.48 -13.60 8.14
N LEU A 212 -17.21 -13.79 7.75
CA LEU A 212 -16.83 -14.85 6.83
C LEU A 212 -17.15 -16.23 7.41
N TRP A 213 -16.92 -16.40 8.70
CA TRP A 213 -17.23 -17.64 9.38
C TRP A 213 -18.73 -17.87 9.55
N GLN A 214 -19.54 -16.85 9.82
CA GLN A 214 -21.01 -16.97 9.84
C GLN A 214 -21.54 -17.49 8.49
N ASN A 215 -20.99 -17.00 7.38
CA ASN A 215 -21.34 -17.50 6.05
C ASN A 215 -20.91 -18.97 5.87
N TYR A 216 -19.67 -19.31 6.27
CA TYR A 216 -19.19 -20.69 6.22
C TYR A 216 -20.06 -21.63 7.06
N TYR A 217 -20.41 -21.21 8.29
CA TYR A 217 -21.30 -21.93 9.18
C TYR A 217 -22.66 -22.15 8.53
N LYS A 218 -23.27 -21.10 7.98
CA LYS A 218 -24.57 -21.18 7.29
C LYS A 218 -24.55 -22.13 6.09
N GLU A 219 -23.48 -22.15 5.32
CA GLU A 219 -23.37 -22.97 4.10
C GLU A 219 -23.00 -24.43 4.37
N ASN A 220 -22.17 -24.71 5.38
CA ASN A 220 -21.50 -26.00 5.52
C ASN A 220 -21.84 -26.73 6.82
N LEU A 221 -22.25 -26.01 7.87
CA LEU A 221 -22.43 -26.57 9.20
C LEU A 221 -23.88 -26.47 9.69
N TYR A 222 -24.60 -25.43 9.29
CA TYR A 222 -25.99 -25.22 9.64
C TYR A 222 -26.86 -26.27 8.98
N ARG A 223 -27.45 -27.14 9.80
CA ARG A 223 -28.50 -28.05 9.37
C ARG A 223 -29.83 -27.43 9.80
N PRO A 224 -30.75 -27.14 8.86
CA PRO A 224 -32.11 -26.78 9.24
C PRO A 224 -32.67 -27.90 10.11
N PRO A 225 -33.26 -27.60 11.28
CA PRO A 225 -33.83 -28.65 12.12
C PRO A 225 -34.99 -29.29 11.36
N GLU A 226 -34.84 -30.54 10.92
CA GLU A 226 -35.92 -31.26 10.24
C GLU A 226 -37.00 -31.68 11.25
N VAL A 227 -36.60 -32.20 12.42
CA VAL A 227 -37.42 -32.38 13.62
C VAL A 227 -36.45 -32.58 14.79
N GLY A 228 -36.57 -31.78 15.86
CA GLY A 228 -36.01 -32.12 17.17
C GLY A 228 -34.59 -31.62 17.43
N GLU A 229 -34.50 -30.43 18.02
CA GLU A 229 -33.83 -30.16 19.30
C GLU A 229 -33.80 -28.63 19.49
N PRO A 230 -34.70 -28.05 20.32
CA PRO A 230 -34.86 -26.60 20.47
C PRO A 230 -33.56 -25.85 20.78
N HIS A 231 -32.58 -26.53 21.38
CA HIS A 231 -31.30 -25.97 21.77
C HIS A 231 -30.35 -25.78 20.58
N GLU A 232 -30.30 -26.70 19.61
CA GLU A 232 -29.48 -26.51 18.39
C GLU A 232 -29.95 -25.28 17.60
N THR A 233 -31.28 -25.08 17.54
CA THR A 233 -31.87 -23.90 16.91
C THR A 233 -31.50 -22.62 17.66
N ALA A 234 -31.49 -22.65 18.99
CA ALA A 234 -31.13 -21.50 19.81
C ALA A 234 -29.63 -21.13 19.67
N ILE A 235 -28.74 -22.12 19.54
CA ILE A 235 -27.31 -21.88 19.28
C ILE A 235 -27.10 -21.29 17.90
N ALA A 236 -27.71 -21.88 16.87
CA ALA A 236 -27.60 -21.37 15.51
C ALA A 236 -28.12 -19.93 15.44
N GLN A 237 -29.24 -19.62 16.12
CA GLN A 237 -29.72 -18.24 16.24
C GLN A 237 -28.72 -17.34 16.98
N ALA A 238 -28.16 -17.78 18.11
CA ALA A 238 -27.16 -17.02 18.86
C ALA A 238 -25.94 -16.69 17.99
N ILE A 239 -25.47 -17.64 17.19
CA ILE A 239 -24.38 -17.46 16.23
C ILE A 239 -24.75 -16.44 15.16
N MET A 240 -25.91 -16.58 14.52
CA MET A 240 -26.30 -15.78 13.36
C MET A 240 -26.61 -14.31 13.70
N ILE A 241 -27.11 -14.03 14.92
CA ILE A 241 -27.47 -12.67 15.34
C ILE A 241 -26.32 -11.90 16.00
N SER A 242 -25.26 -12.60 16.44
CA SER A 242 -24.14 -11.98 17.15
C SER A 242 -23.22 -11.21 16.20
N LYS A 243 -22.63 -10.11 16.69
CA LYS A 243 -21.69 -9.28 15.93
C LYS A 243 -20.23 -9.72 16.10
N SER A 244 -19.95 -10.54 17.09
CA SER A 244 -18.62 -11.09 17.37
C SER A 244 -18.71 -12.50 18.00
N PRO A 245 -17.60 -13.27 18.01
CA PRO A 245 -17.55 -14.58 18.66
C PRO A 245 -17.83 -14.49 20.18
N CYS A 246 -17.32 -13.45 20.84
CA CYS A 246 -17.55 -13.22 22.27
C CYS A 246 -19.03 -12.94 22.57
N GLU A 247 -19.72 -12.19 21.71
CA GLU A 247 -21.17 -11.96 21.88
C GLU A 247 -21.96 -13.27 21.71
N ALA A 248 -21.58 -14.12 20.74
CA ALA A 248 -22.19 -15.43 20.54
C ALA A 248 -21.97 -16.32 21.76
N LEU A 249 -20.74 -16.36 22.30
CA LEU A 249 -20.38 -17.12 23.48
C LEU A 249 -21.23 -16.71 24.70
N ASN A 250 -21.31 -15.40 24.98
CA ASN A 250 -22.12 -14.87 26.08
C ASN A 250 -23.60 -15.24 25.94
N ARG A 251 -24.14 -15.28 24.71
CA ARG A 251 -25.52 -15.71 24.47
C ARG A 251 -25.70 -17.21 24.70
N ILE A 252 -24.73 -18.02 24.28
CA ILE A 252 -24.72 -19.49 24.49
C ILE A 252 -24.61 -19.82 25.98
N GLU A 253 -23.77 -19.11 26.73
CA GLU A 253 -23.64 -19.25 28.18
C GLU A 253 -24.97 -18.96 28.90
N LYS A 254 -25.63 -17.84 28.56
CA LYS A 254 -26.96 -17.51 29.10
C LYS A 254 -28.04 -18.54 28.74
N LEU A 255 -27.96 -19.15 27.56
CA LEU A 255 -28.86 -20.24 27.17
C LEU A 255 -28.58 -21.50 28.00
N HIS A 256 -27.31 -21.81 28.25
CA HIS A 256 -26.89 -22.94 29.09
C HIS A 256 -27.35 -22.78 30.54
N GLU A 257 -27.19 -21.59 31.13
CA GLU A 257 -27.69 -21.28 32.48
C GLU A 257 -29.20 -21.43 32.61
N ARG A 258 -29.95 -21.06 31.55
CA ARG A 258 -31.41 -21.13 31.55
C ARG A 258 -31.95 -22.55 31.40
N PHE A 259 -31.17 -23.45 30.78
CA PHE A 259 -31.60 -24.79 30.40
C PHE A 259 -30.51 -25.85 30.67
N PRO A 260 -30.03 -25.99 31.92
CA PRO A 260 -28.86 -26.83 32.22
C PRO A 260 -29.10 -28.33 32.00
N SER A 261 -30.34 -28.81 32.14
CA SER A 261 -30.69 -30.24 32.11
C SER A 261 -31.11 -30.77 30.74
N SER A 262 -31.51 -29.88 29.83
CA SER A 262 -32.10 -30.25 28.53
C SER A 262 -31.12 -30.12 27.36
N ILE A 263 -29.89 -29.72 27.66
CA ILE A 263 -28.86 -29.43 26.69
C ILE A 263 -27.67 -30.31 27.04
N GLY A 264 -27.60 -31.48 26.39
CA GLY A 264 -26.48 -32.39 26.54
C GLY A 264 -25.16 -31.70 26.18
N ALA A 265 -24.08 -32.11 26.85
CA ALA A 265 -22.72 -31.58 26.72
C ALA A 265 -22.57 -30.04 26.95
N ASN A 266 -21.35 -29.65 27.29
CA ASN A 266 -21.01 -28.26 27.56
C ASN A 266 -21.00 -27.47 26.23
N LEU A 267 -22.14 -26.90 25.82
CA LEU A 267 -22.29 -26.15 24.57
C LEU A 267 -21.25 -25.04 24.39
N VAL A 268 -20.86 -24.42 25.49
CA VAL A 268 -19.84 -23.36 25.50
C VAL A 268 -18.52 -23.93 24.97
N GLU A 269 -18.18 -25.13 25.43
CA GLU A 269 -16.98 -25.86 25.01
C GLU A 269 -17.09 -26.37 23.58
N GLU A 270 -18.27 -26.85 23.16
CA GLU A 270 -18.50 -27.27 21.77
C GLU A 270 -18.41 -26.11 20.78
N PHE A 271 -19.00 -24.95 21.11
CA PHE A 271 -18.88 -23.75 20.30
C PHE A 271 -17.43 -23.29 20.21
N LYS A 272 -16.69 -23.23 21.34
CA LYS A 272 -15.26 -22.89 21.34
C LYS A 272 -14.50 -23.83 20.41
N ARG A 273 -14.66 -25.15 20.56
CA ARG A 273 -14.01 -26.16 19.70
C ARG A 273 -14.35 -25.97 18.22
N LEU A 274 -15.63 -25.75 17.91
CA LEU A 274 -16.09 -25.55 16.54
C LEU A 274 -15.48 -24.29 15.92
N TRP A 275 -15.56 -23.16 16.62
CA TRP A 275 -15.01 -21.86 16.21
C TRP A 275 -13.50 -21.96 15.96
N PHE A 276 -12.73 -22.43 16.95
CA PHE A 276 -11.27 -22.50 16.82
C PHE A 276 -10.82 -23.45 15.70
N ARG A 277 -11.48 -24.61 15.56
CA ARG A 277 -11.15 -25.58 14.51
C ARG A 277 -11.38 -24.99 13.11
N THR A 278 -12.51 -24.31 12.90
CA THR A 278 -12.95 -23.92 11.55
C THR A 278 -12.58 -22.49 11.17
N ARG A 279 -12.27 -21.59 12.12
CA ARG A 279 -11.78 -20.23 11.84
C ARG A 279 -10.53 -20.25 10.95
N THR A 280 -9.61 -21.18 11.21
CA THR A 280 -8.38 -21.30 10.42
C THR A 280 -8.65 -21.75 8.97
N ASP A 281 -9.66 -22.60 8.77
CA ASP A 281 -10.07 -23.06 7.43
C ASP A 281 -10.78 -21.95 6.64
N VAL A 282 -11.60 -21.14 7.30
CA VAL A 282 -12.24 -19.95 6.71
C VAL A 282 -11.18 -18.95 6.23
N LEU A 283 -10.17 -18.68 7.05
CA LEU A 283 -9.05 -17.80 6.69
C LEU A 283 -8.29 -18.34 5.47
N LYS A 284 -7.95 -19.63 5.45
CA LYS A 284 -7.27 -20.27 4.32
C LYS A 284 -8.12 -20.24 3.04
N LYS A 285 -9.43 -20.44 3.14
CA LYS A 285 -10.35 -20.39 1.99
C LYS A 285 -10.48 -18.96 1.46
N HIS A 286 -10.55 -17.96 2.34
CA HIS A 286 -10.64 -16.56 1.95
C HIS A 286 -9.36 -16.06 1.25
N GLN A 287 -8.18 -16.37 1.80
CA GLN A 287 -6.90 -16.05 1.16
C GLN A 287 -6.75 -16.66 -0.24
N ARG A 288 -7.31 -17.84 -0.48
CA ARG A 288 -7.33 -18.48 -1.82
C ARG A 288 -8.27 -17.77 -2.81
N LEU A 289 -9.37 -17.19 -2.32
CA LEU A 289 -10.33 -16.47 -3.16
C LEU A 289 -9.82 -15.08 -3.56
N GLU A 290 -9.03 -14.43 -2.71
CA GLU A 290 -8.40 -13.14 -3.01
C GLU A 290 -7.18 -13.27 -3.95
N HIS A 291 -6.59 -14.46 -4.05
CA HIS A 291 -5.44 -14.76 -4.92
C HIS A 291 -5.67 -15.99 -5.82
N PRO A 292 -6.51 -15.88 -6.87
CA PRO A 292 -6.84 -17.01 -7.77
C PRO A 292 -5.67 -17.53 -8.63
N GLY A 293 -4.45 -16.99 -8.49
CA GLY A 293 -3.26 -17.35 -9.27
C GLY A 293 -2.21 -18.22 -8.55
N TYR A 294 -2.45 -18.67 -7.32
CA TYR A 294 -1.48 -19.53 -6.62
C TYR A 294 -1.52 -20.97 -7.17
N ILE A 295 -0.66 -21.25 -8.14
CA ILE A 295 -0.38 -22.60 -8.64
C ILE A 295 0.07 -23.45 -7.45
N GLN A 296 -0.64 -24.54 -7.18
CA GLN A 296 -0.15 -25.55 -6.25
C GLN A 296 1.11 -26.16 -6.86
N ILE A 297 2.27 -25.85 -6.27
CA ILE A 297 3.48 -26.62 -6.51
C ILE A 297 3.19 -28.03 -5.98
N GLU A 298 2.94 -28.97 -6.88
CA GLU A 298 2.82 -30.37 -6.54
C GLU A 298 4.09 -30.80 -5.80
N ARG A 299 3.95 -31.18 -4.53
CA ARG A 299 5.05 -31.82 -3.80
C ARG A 299 5.36 -33.14 -4.52
N PRO A 300 6.63 -33.44 -4.84
CA PRO A 300 6.96 -34.69 -5.50
C PRO A 300 6.50 -35.86 -4.63
N ARG A 301 5.74 -36.79 -5.22
CA ARG A 301 5.39 -38.07 -4.60
C ARG A 301 6.70 -38.75 -4.23
N LYS A 302 6.88 -39.06 -2.94
CA LYS A 302 7.92 -39.99 -2.51
C LYS A 302 7.59 -41.35 -3.15
N SER A 303 8.42 -41.76 -4.09
CA SER A 303 8.49 -43.14 -4.55
C SER A 303 8.95 -44.00 -3.38
N GLY A 304 8.03 -44.82 -2.88
CA GLY A 304 8.32 -46.01 -2.07
C GLY A 304 8.01 -47.23 -2.90
#